data_AF-A0A1C6HRS2-F1
#
_entry.id   AF-A0A1C6HRS2-F1
#
_cell.length_a   1.000
_cell.length_b   1.000
_cell.length_c   1.000
_cell.angle_alpha   90.00
_cell.angle_beta   90.00
_cell.angle_gamma   90.00
#
_symmetry.space_group_name_H-M   'P 1'
#
loop_
_entity.id
_entity.type
_entity.pdbx_description
1 polymer ?
#
loop_
_entity_poly.entity_id
_entity_poly.type
_entity_poly.pdbx_seq_one_letter_code
_entity_poly.pdbx_strand_id
1 'polypeptide(L)' 'MGGENFPRIRIGVGAKPHPDYDLAAWVLGKFPAEDAKALSGRYPDLEAAAKLIMDGKLSLAQSKYNG' A
#
# COMPACT_ATOMS: atom_id res chain seq x y z
N MET A 1 1.82 -1.01 25.43
CA MET A 1 0.99 -1.20 24.22
C MET A 1 1.82 -1.99 23.23
N GLY A 2 1.76 -3.32 23.32
CA GLY A 2 2.64 -4.23 22.58
C GLY A 2 1.80 -5.29 21.89
N GLY A 3 1.74 -5.22 20.57
CA GLY A 3 1.06 -6.18 19.74
C GLY A 3 1.27 -5.79 18.31
N GLU A 4 2.26 -6.40 17.65
CA GLU A 4 2.53 -6.22 16.21
C GLU A 4 1.42 -6.83 15.33
N ASN A 5 0.39 -7.40 15.95
CA ASN A 5 -0.68 -8.19 15.36
C ASN A 5 -1.86 -7.35 14.84
N PHE A 6 -1.60 -6.10 14.43
CA PHE A 6 -2.61 -5.29 13.78
C PHE A 6 -2.57 -5.49 12.26
N PRO A 7 -3.75 -5.57 11.60
CA PRO A 7 -3.80 -5.68 10.16
C PRO A 7 -3.21 -4.43 9.51
N ARG A 8 -2.31 -4.62 8.53
CA ARG A 8 -1.68 -3.55 7.77
C ARG A 8 -1.95 -3.76 6.29
N ILE A 9 -2.35 -2.70 5.60
CA ILE A 9 -2.40 -2.66 4.14
C ILE A 9 -1.06 -2.10 3.66
N ARG A 10 -0.32 -2.88 2.87
CA ARG A 10 0.97 -2.45 2.31
C ARG A 10 0.75 -2.00 0.87
N ILE A 11 1.08 -0.74 0.58
CA ILE A 11 1.03 -0.19 -0.77
C ILE A 11 2.46 -0.12 -1.28
N GLY A 12 2.74 -0.79 -2.38
CA GLY A 12 4.03 -0.68 -3.06
C GLY A 12 4.15 0.70 -3.70
N VAL A 13 5.15 1.47 -3.29
CA VAL A 13 5.43 2.82 -3.82
C VAL A 13 6.55 2.80 -4.88
N GLY A 14 6.85 1.64 -5.44
CA GLY A 14 7.97 1.45 -6.38
C GLY A 14 9.35 1.42 -5.71
N ALA A 15 10.36 1.12 -6.52
CA ALA A 15 11.76 1.12 -6.09
C ALA A 15 12.38 2.51 -6.27
N LYS A 16 13.32 2.86 -5.39
CA LYS A 16 14.11 4.08 -5.56
C LYS A 16 14.91 4.00 -6.87
N PRO A 17 15.06 5.11 -7.62
CA PRO A 17 15.80 5.13 -8.87
C PRO A 17 17.30 4.87 -8.68
N HIS A 18 17.85 5.15 -7.49
CA HIS A 18 19.23 4.87 -7.13
C HIS A 18 19.31 4.30 -5.70
N PRO A 19 20.20 3.33 -5.41
CA PRO A 19 20.39 2.78 -4.07
C PRO A 19 20.77 3.84 -3.02
N ASP A 20 21.62 4.79 -3.38
CA ASP A 20 22.04 5.93 -2.53
C ASP A 20 21.01 7.06 -2.41
N TYR A 21 19.84 6.95 -3.06
CA TYR A 21 18.82 8.00 -2.99
C TYR A 21 18.18 8.03 -1.59
N ASP A 22 18.06 9.23 -1.02
CA ASP A 22 17.48 9.43 0.30
C ASP A 22 16.02 8.96 0.33
N LEU A 23 15.69 8.08 1.28
CA LEU A 23 14.36 7.48 1.35
C LEU A 23 13.29 8.52 1.70
N ALA A 24 13.61 9.49 2.57
CA ALA A 24 12.67 10.56 2.91
C ALA A 24 12.42 11.46 1.71
N ALA A 25 13.47 11.82 0.96
CA ALA A 25 13.32 12.57 -0.29
C ALA A 25 12.52 11.80 -1.35
N TRP A 26 12.67 10.48 -1.42
CA TRP A 26 11.89 9.62 -2.31
C TRP A 26 10.40 9.60 -1.93
N VAL A 27 10.06 9.35 -0.66
CA VAL A 27 8.65 9.28 -0.22
C VAL A 27 7.96 10.64 -0.18
N LEU A 28 8.73 11.73 -0.03
CA LEU A 28 8.24 13.11 -0.11
C LEU A 28 8.28 13.67 -1.54
N GLY A 29 8.92 12.95 -2.47
CA GLY A 29 9.03 13.32 -3.87
C GLY A 29 7.72 13.10 -4.64
N LYS A 30 7.63 13.69 -5.84
CA LYS A 30 6.52 13.39 -6.74
C LYS A 30 6.74 12.03 -7.40
N PHE A 31 5.77 11.14 -7.27
CA PHE A 31 5.71 9.93 -8.07
C PHE A 31 5.61 10.27 -9.57
N PRO A 32 6.30 9.52 -10.45
CA PRO A 32 6.09 9.65 -11.88
C PRO A 32 4.62 9.32 -12.22
N ALA A 33 4.12 9.89 -13.31
CA ALA A 33 2.70 9.82 -13.66
C ALA A 33 2.18 8.38 -13.84
N GLU A 34 3.05 7.45 -14.25
CA GLU A 34 2.76 6.03 -14.36
C GLU A 34 2.47 5.37 -13.01
N ASP A 35 3.33 5.58 -12.01
CA ASP A 35 3.15 5.06 -10.64
C ASP A 35 1.95 5.70 -9.97
N ALA A 36 1.77 7.02 -10.13
CA ALA A 36 0.62 7.74 -9.60
C ALA A 36 -0.70 7.21 -10.18
N LYS A 37 -0.72 6.89 -11.49
CA LYS A 37 -1.89 6.29 -12.15
C LYS A 37 -2.13 4.86 -11.70
N ALA A 38 -1.06 4.06 -11.52
CA ALA A 38 -1.16 2.70 -11.00
C ALA A 38 -1.68 2.67 -9.56
N LEU A 39 -1.20 3.57 -8.70
CA LEU A 39 -1.71 3.75 -7.34
C LEU A 39 -3.19 4.16 -7.35
N SER A 40 -3.54 5.16 -8.17
CA SER A 40 -4.91 5.67 -8.24
C SER A 40 -5.89 4.61 -8.74
N GLY A 41 -5.45 3.73 -9.65
CA GLY A 41 -6.24 2.59 -10.10
C GLY A 41 -6.50 1.55 -9.00
N ARG A 42 -5.67 1.51 -7.96
CA ARG A 42 -5.78 0.58 -6.82
C ARG A 42 -6.48 1.19 -5.61
N TYR A 43 -6.82 2.49 -5.61
CA TYR A 43 -7.59 3.10 -4.52
C TYR A 43 -8.91 2.37 -4.22
N PRO A 44 -9.72 1.93 -5.21
CA PRO A 44 -10.96 1.21 -4.94
C PRO A 44 -10.71 -0.14 -4.22
N ASP A 45 -9.64 -0.84 -4.61
CA ASP A 45 -9.22 -2.09 -3.99
C ASP A 45 -8.75 -1.88 -2.54
N LEU A 46 -8.00 -0.79 -2.29
CA LEU A 46 -7.54 -0.42 -0.95
C LEU A 46 -8.71 -0.06 -0.03
N GLU A 47 -9.68 0.70 -0.51
CA GLU A 47 -10.89 1.03 0.23
C GLU A 47 -11.71 -0.24 0.55
N ALA A 48 -11.86 -1.14 -0.42
CA ALA A 48 -12.57 -2.40 -0.22
C ALA A 48 -11.83 -3.34 0.74
N ALA A 49 -10.49 -3.42 0.65
CA ALA A 49 -9.65 -4.15 1.59
C ALA A 49 -9.76 -3.57 3.00
N ALA A 50 -9.73 -2.24 3.15
CA ALA A 50 -9.89 -1.57 4.44
C ALA A 50 -11.27 -1.86 5.06
N LYS A 51 -12.35 -1.79 4.26
CA LYS A 51 -13.70 -2.17 4.72
C LYS A 51 -13.75 -3.62 5.18
N LEU A 52 -13.17 -4.55 4.44
CA LEU A 52 -13.11 -5.97 4.83
C LEU A 52 -12.28 -6.20 6.09
N ILE A 53 -11.17 -5.48 6.25
CA ILE A 53 -10.35 -5.56 7.46
C ILE A 53 -11.12 -5.05 8.67
N MET A 54 -11.85 -3.93 8.54
CA MET A 54 -12.71 -3.42 9.61
C MET A 54 -13.88 -4.36 9.93
N ASP A 55 -14.38 -5.10 8.95
CA ASP A 55 -15.39 -6.16 9.11
C ASP A 55 -14.81 -7.45 9.73
N GLY A 56 -13.52 -7.47 10.10
CA GLY A 56 -12.83 -8.65 10.66
C GLY A 56 -12.46 -9.72 9.62
N LYS A 57 -12.69 -9.45 8.32
CA LYS A 57 -12.45 -10.35 7.19
C LYS A 57 -11.07 -10.17 6.57
N LEU A 58 -10.02 -10.09 7.41
CA LEU A 58 -8.63 -9.92 6.96
C LEU A 58 -8.20 -10.99 5.96
N SER A 59 -8.55 -12.26 6.21
CA SER A 59 -8.17 -13.37 5.33
C SER A 59 -8.79 -13.25 3.93
N LEU A 60 -10.03 -12.74 3.83
CA LEU A 60 -10.70 -12.52 2.54
C LEU A 60 -10.11 -11.32 1.80
N ALA A 61 -9.77 -10.25 2.52
CA ALA A 61 -9.09 -9.10 1.94
C ALA A 61 -7.72 -9.50 1.35
N GLN A 62 -6.94 -10.30 2.09
CA GLN A 62 -5.65 -10.80 1.60
C GLN A 62 -5.81 -11.67 0.37
N SER A 63 -6.69 -12.68 0.38
CA SER A 63 -6.86 -13.57 -0.78
C SER A 63 -7.40 -12.85 -2.02
N LYS A 64 -8.20 -11.79 -1.85
CA LYS A 64 -8.83 -11.08 -2.97
C LYS A 64 -7.93 -10.02 -3.59
N TYR A 65 -7.05 -9.40 -2.81
CA TYR A 65 -6.27 -8.23 -3.23
C TYR A 65 -4.74 -8.44 -3.24
N ASN A 66 -4.22 -9.56 -2.71
CA ASN A 66 -2.79 -9.92 -2.80
C ASN A 66 -2.47 -10.93 -3.92
N GLY A 67 -3.42 -11.23 -4.81
CA GLY A 67 -3.24 -12.15 -5.95
C GLY A 67 -2.48 -11.53 -7.11
#